data_AF-A0AAD8I6P6-F1
#
_entry.id   AF-A0AAD8I6P6-F1
#
_cell.length_a   1.000
_cell.length_b   1.000
_cell.length_c   1.000
_cell.angle_alpha   90.00
_cell.angle_beta   90.00
_cell.angle_gamma   90.00
#
_symmetry.space_group_name_H-M   'P 1'
#
loop_
_entity.id
_entity.type
_entity.pdbx_description
1 polymer ?
#
loop_
_entity_poly.entity_id
_entity_poly.type
_entity_poly.pdbx_seq_one_letter_code
_entity_poly.pdbx_strand_id
1 'polypeptide(L)'
;MCACTFVFETDYVGVNQMALSLFRFIAAVSRIQVVSNSLGTFAMLLVLLLGGFIVAKDDIVSWMKWGYYISPLMYGQNAIAVNEFLDERWNDPNTDTRIDQPTVGKVLLASRGMFVDGYMK
;
A
#
# COMPACT_ATOMS: atom_id res chain seq x y z
N MET A 1 1.00 5.33 21.30
CA MET A 1 -0.14 6.05 20.69
C MET A 1 0.27 7.23 19.81
N CYS A 2 1.16 8.16 20.18
CA CYS A 2 1.51 9.32 19.32
C CYS A 2 2.18 9.00 17.97
N ALA A 3 3.03 7.98 17.89
CA ALA A 3 3.77 7.68 16.65
C ALA A 3 2.87 7.11 15.55
N CYS A 4 1.87 6.30 15.91
CA CYS A 4 0.97 5.66 14.95
C CYS A 4 0.10 6.71 14.26
N THR A 5 -0.56 7.58 15.03
CA THR A 5 -1.41 8.67 14.51
C THR A 5 -0.63 9.61 13.59
N PHE A 6 0.59 9.99 13.98
CA PHE A 6 1.43 10.87 13.18
C PHE A 6 1.82 10.26 11.82
N VAL A 7 2.11 8.94 11.78
CA VAL A 7 2.39 8.23 10.52
C VAL A 7 1.16 8.24 9.60
N PHE A 8 -0.03 7.93 10.14
CA PHE A 8 -1.29 8.00 9.38
C PHE A 8 -1.56 9.38 8.78
N GLU A 9 -1.32 10.44 9.55
CA GLU A 9 -1.54 11.81 9.09
C GLU A 9 -0.54 12.22 7.99
N THR A 10 0.72 11.81 8.12
CA THR A 10 1.73 12.07 7.08
C THR A 10 1.46 11.31 5.79
N ASP A 11 1.03 10.04 5.88
CA ASP A 11 0.68 9.23 4.71
C ASP A 11 -0.54 9.82 3.98
N TYR A 12 -1.56 10.25 4.74
CA TYR A 12 -2.75 10.88 4.17
C TYR A 12 -2.44 12.18 3.42
N VAL A 13 -1.62 13.05 4.01
CA VAL A 13 -1.20 14.30 3.37
C VAL A 13 -0.36 14.02 2.12
N GLY A 14 0.56 13.05 2.17
CA GLY A 14 1.38 12.66 1.02
C GLY A 14 0.55 12.16 -0.16
N VAL A 15 -0.37 11.23 0.09
CA VAL A 15 -1.24 10.66 -0.97
C VAL A 15 -2.12 11.74 -1.60
N ASN A 16 -2.67 12.65 -0.79
CA ASN A 16 -3.52 13.72 -1.31
C ASN A 16 -2.74 14.70 -2.21
N GLN A 17 -1.51 15.06 -1.82
CA GLN A 17 -0.66 15.92 -2.65
C GLN A 17 -0.29 15.27 -3.99
N MET A 18 -0.04 13.95 -3.99
CA MET A 18 0.24 13.20 -5.22
C MET A 18 -1.00 13.04 -6.12
N ALA A 19 -2.19 12.90 -5.52
CA ALA A 19 -3.43 12.91 -6.29
C ALA A 19 -3.69 14.26 -6.97
N LEU A 20 -3.45 15.37 -6.25
CA LEU A 20 -3.61 16.72 -6.80
C LEU A 20 -2.67 16.98 -7.97
N SER A 21 -1.40 16.56 -7.89
CA SER A 21 -0.45 16.72 -8.98
C SER A 21 -0.82 15.87 -10.20
N LEU A 22 -1.31 14.65 -10.00
CA LEU A 22 -1.80 13.77 -11.06
C LEU A 22 -3.00 14.39 -11.81
N PHE A 23 -4.03 14.86 -11.08
CA PHE A 23 -5.20 15.47 -11.70
C PHE A 23 -4.85 16.78 -12.41
N ARG A 24 -3.89 17.57 -11.89
CA ARG A 24 -3.36 18.76 -12.59
C ARG A 24 -2.63 18.40 -13.87
N PHE A 25 -1.86 17.31 -13.88
CA PHE A 25 -1.20 16.82 -15.10
C PHE A 25 -2.22 16.36 -16.15
N ILE A 26 -3.22 15.58 -15.73
CA ILE A 26 -4.31 15.13 -16.62
C ILE A 26 -5.04 16.35 -17.19
N ALA A 27 -5.38 17.34 -16.36
CA ALA A 27 -6.03 18.57 -16.77
C ALA A 27 -5.18 19.38 -17.77
N ALA A 28 -3.85 19.43 -17.59
CA ALA A 28 -2.93 20.14 -18.48
C ALA A 28 -2.80 19.45 -19.86
N VAL A 29 -2.85 18.13 -19.91
CA VAL A 29 -2.77 17.35 -21.16
C VAL A 29 -4.11 17.34 -21.90
N SER A 30 -5.22 17.32 -21.17
CA SER A 30 -6.57 17.29 -21.75
C SER A 30 -7.04 18.67 -22.19
N ARG A 31 -7.29 18.86 -23.49
CA ARG A 31 -7.85 20.11 -24.05
C ARG A 31 -9.37 20.24 -23.86
N ILE A 32 -10.04 19.18 -23.38
CA ILE A 32 -11.50 19.04 -23.29
C ILE A 32 -11.88 18.44 -21.94
N GLN A 33 -12.85 19.04 -21.25
CA GLN A 33 -13.28 18.65 -19.89
C GLN A 33 -13.83 17.22 -19.81
N VAL A 34 -14.60 16.77 -20.82
CA VAL A 34 -15.16 15.41 -20.87
C VAL A 34 -14.06 14.35 -20.95
N VAL A 35 -13.00 14.63 -21.73
CA VAL A 35 -11.84 13.74 -21.86
C VAL A 35 -11.05 13.72 -20.55
N SER A 36 -10.89 14.87 -19.88
CA SER A 36 -10.22 14.97 -18.58
C SER A 36 -10.91 14.12 -17.51
N ASN A 37 -12.25 14.19 -17.43
CA ASN A 37 -13.02 13.42 -16.46
C ASN A 37 -12.87 11.91 -16.67
N SER A 38 -12.96 11.47 -17.93
CA SER A 38 -12.84 10.05 -18.29
C SER A 38 -11.43 9.51 -18.00
N LEU A 39 -10.39 10.29 -18.34
CA LEU A 39 -8.99 9.94 -18.04
C LEU A 39 -8.72 9.95 -16.53
N GLY A 40 -9.31 10.88 -15.79
CA GLY A 40 -9.22 10.94 -14.32
C GLY A 40 -9.81 9.69 -13.65
N THR A 41 -11.00 9.26 -14.07
CA THR A 41 -11.62 8.02 -13.56
C THR A 41 -10.78 6.79 -13.88
N PHE A 42 -10.23 6.71 -15.11
CA PHE A 42 -9.35 5.61 -15.51
C PHE A 42 -8.04 5.59 -14.70
N ALA A 43 -7.43 6.76 -14.50
CA ALA A 43 -6.21 6.88 -13.68
C ALA A 43 -6.47 6.48 -12.22
N MET A 44 -7.62 6.87 -11.65
CA MET A 44 -8.00 6.48 -10.29
C MET A 44 -8.22 4.96 -10.17
N LEU A 45 -8.83 4.32 -11.17
CA LEU A 45 -8.94 2.87 -11.24
C LEU A 45 -7.57 2.18 -11.28
N LEU A 46 -6.62 2.71 -12.06
CA LEU A 46 -5.26 2.16 -12.13
C LEU A 46 -4.53 2.26 -10.79
N VAL A 47 -4.65 3.38 -10.07
CA VAL A 47 -4.04 3.56 -8.74
C VAL A 47 -4.64 2.59 -7.72
N LEU A 48 -5.95 2.33 -7.76
CA LEU A 48 -6.60 1.36 -6.88
C LEU A 48 -6.17 -0.09 -7.17
N LEU A 49 -6.04 -0.45 -8.45
CA LEU A 49 -5.56 -1.78 -8.87
C LEU A 49 -4.10 -2.01 -8.48
N LEU A 50 -3.24 -1.01 -8.67
CA LEU A 50 -1.82 -1.05 -8.33
C LEU A 50 -1.54 -0.81 -6.84
N GLY A 51 -2.56 -0.41 -6.07
CA GLY A 51 -2.45 -0.09 -4.65
C GLY A 51 -2.26 -1.30 -3.73
N GLY A 52 -2.24 -2.53 -4.25
CA GLY A 52 -1.94 -3.74 -3.47
C GLY A 52 -3.09 -4.29 -2.62
N PHE A 53 -4.22 -3.58 -2.51
CA PHE A 53 -5.41 -4.05 -1.79
C PHE A 53 -6.28 -5.01 -2.62
N ILE A 54 -6.43 -4.74 -3.92
CA ILE A 54 -7.32 -5.51 -4.81
C ILE A 54 -6.57 -6.67 -5.50
N VAL A 55 -5.30 -6.47 -5.86
CA VAL A 55 -4.46 -7.48 -6.51
C VAL A 55 -3.25 -7.75 -5.64
N ALA A 56 -3.03 -9.02 -5.29
CA ALA A 56 -1.85 -9.44 -4.55
C ALA A 56 -0.59 -9.17 -5.37
N LYS A 57 0.47 -8.70 -4.71
CA LYS A 57 1.77 -8.35 -5.32
C LYS A 57 2.32 -9.45 -6.27
N ASP A 58 2.05 -10.71 -5.95
CA ASP A 58 2.58 -11.87 -6.67
C ASP A 58 1.84 -12.15 -8.00
N ASP A 59 0.60 -11.67 -8.16
CA ASP A 59 -0.19 -11.81 -9.40
C ASP A 59 0.00 -10.63 -10.37
N ILE A 60 0.81 -9.63 -10.00
CA ILE A 60 1.07 -8.47 -10.86
C ILE A 60 2.09 -8.81 -11.93
N VAL A 61 1.72 -8.55 -13.20
CA VAL A 61 2.58 -8.75 -14.37
C VAL A 61 3.92 -8.02 -14.19
N SER A 62 5.03 -8.70 -14.48
CA SER A 62 6.41 -8.22 -14.19
C SER A 62 6.70 -6.79 -14.66
N TRP A 63 6.13 -6.38 -15.80
CA TRP A 63 6.35 -5.06 -16.38
C TRP A 63 5.58 -3.94 -15.68
N MET A 64 4.59 -4.25 -14.83
CA MET A 64 3.78 -3.29 -14.07
C MET A 64 4.14 -3.25 -12.58
N LYS A 65 5.09 -4.09 -12.14
CA LYS A 65 5.58 -4.14 -10.75
C LYS A 65 6.19 -2.82 -10.27
N TRP A 66 6.77 -2.02 -11.17
CA TRP A 66 7.30 -0.70 -10.81
C TRP A 66 6.21 0.26 -10.31
N GLY A 67 4.98 0.14 -10.79
CA GLY A 67 3.85 0.94 -10.31
C GLY A 67 3.50 0.64 -8.85
N TYR A 68 3.65 -0.62 -8.43
CA TYR A 68 3.49 -1.03 -7.02
C TYR A 68 4.56 -0.40 -6.12
N TYR A 69 5.81 -0.31 -6.59
CA TYR A 69 6.91 0.30 -5.84
C TYR A 69 6.89 1.83 -5.81
N ILE A 70 6.26 2.49 -6.79
CA ILE A 70 6.06 3.95 -6.79
C ILE A 70 4.87 4.36 -5.92
N SER A 71 3.91 3.46 -5.72
CA SER A 71 2.69 3.77 -4.97
C SER A 71 2.99 4.02 -3.48
N PRO A 72 2.69 5.23 -2.96
CA PRO A 72 2.83 5.54 -1.53
C PRO A 72 1.89 4.67 -0.67
N LEU A 73 0.77 4.26 -1.25
CA LEU A 73 -0.24 3.44 -0.58
C LEU A 73 0.33 2.09 -0.14
N MET A 74 1.23 1.52 -0.95
CA MET A 74 1.93 0.28 -0.63
C MET A 74 2.81 0.45 0.62
N TYR A 75 3.53 1.56 0.75
CA TYR A 75 4.37 1.83 1.91
C TYR A 75 3.54 2.15 3.15
N GLY A 76 2.47 2.95 3.03
CA GLY A 76 1.58 3.25 4.14
C GLY A 76 0.91 1.99 4.70
N GLN A 77 0.34 1.14 3.83
CA GLN A 77 -0.29 -0.12 4.25
C GLN A 77 0.71 -1.06 4.94
N ASN A 78 1.93 -1.17 4.43
CA ASN A 78 2.98 -1.95 5.07
C ASN A 78 3.44 -1.36 6.40
N ALA A 79 3.60 -0.03 6.50
CA ALA A 79 4.02 0.64 7.73
C ALA A 79 3.00 0.44 8.85
N ILE A 80 1.71 0.56 8.53
CA ILE A 80 0.61 0.30 9.47
C ILE A 80 0.60 -1.17 9.88
N ALA A 81 0.67 -2.09 8.92
CA ALA A 81 0.60 -3.52 9.19
C ALA A 81 1.78 -3.99 10.06
N VAL A 82 3.01 -3.57 9.75
CA VAL A 82 4.17 -3.90 10.59
C VAL A 82 4.01 -3.29 11.98
N ASN A 83 3.59 -2.02 12.09
CA ASN A 83 3.44 -1.38 13.38
C ASN A 83 2.36 -2.03 14.27
N GLU A 84 1.30 -2.59 13.69
CA GLU A 84 0.21 -3.25 14.43
C GLU A 84 0.49 -4.74 14.70
N PHE A 85 1.05 -5.47 13.72
CA PHE A 85 1.21 -6.94 13.80
C PHE A 85 2.56 -7.40 14.37
N LEU A 86 3.54 -6.50 14.56
CA LEU A 86 4.75 -6.81 15.34
C LEU A 86 4.58 -6.53 16.84
N ASP A 87 3.43 -5.99 17.27
CA ASP A 87 3.18 -5.69 18.68
C ASP A 87 3.02 -6.97 19.52
N GLU A 88 3.25 -6.89 20.82
CA GLU A 88 3.30 -8.01 21.77
C GLU A 88 1.99 -8.82 21.79
N ARG A 89 0.87 -8.17 21.46
CA ARG A 89 -0.46 -8.77 21.31
C ARG A 89 -0.55 -9.86 20.25
N TRP A 90 0.30 -9.81 19.21
CA TRP A 90 0.31 -10.76 18.09
C TRP A 90 1.49 -11.72 18.12
N ASN A 91 2.19 -11.78 19.26
CA ASN A 91 3.37 -12.62 19.49
C ASN A 91 3.01 -14.07 19.89
N ASP A 92 1.75 -14.47 19.72
CA ASP A 92 1.34 -15.85 19.96
C ASP A 92 2.05 -16.81 18.99
N PRO A 93 2.43 -18.02 19.47
CA PRO A 93 3.14 -18.99 18.67
C PRO A 93 2.28 -19.48 17.52
N ASN A 94 2.88 -19.53 16.33
CA ASN A 94 2.20 -19.97 15.12
C ASN A 94 1.75 -21.43 15.23
N THR A 95 0.47 -21.68 14.96
CA THR A 95 -0.13 -23.03 14.94
C THR A 95 -0.25 -23.60 13.51
N ASP A 96 -0.04 -22.78 12.48
CA ASP A 96 -0.16 -23.18 11.07
C ASP A 96 1.19 -23.64 10.49
N THR A 97 1.20 -24.82 9.86
CA THR A 97 2.39 -25.45 9.27
C THR A 97 2.65 -25.02 7.83
N ARG A 98 1.76 -24.21 7.23
CA ARG A 98 1.85 -23.79 5.82
C ARG A 98 2.83 -22.64 5.58
N ILE A 99 3.12 -21.84 6.61
CA ILE A 99 3.99 -20.67 6.53
C ILE A 99 4.98 -20.75 7.70
N ASP A 100 6.27 -20.90 7.40
CA ASP A 100 7.34 -21.01 8.40
C ASP A 100 7.68 -19.63 8.99
N GLN A 101 6.85 -19.16 9.92
CA GLN A 101 7.05 -17.94 10.69
C GLN A 101 6.78 -18.18 12.18
N PRO A 102 7.52 -17.52 13.08
CA PRO A 102 7.49 -17.83 14.51
C PRO A 102 6.22 -17.34 15.22
N THR A 103 5.56 -16.30 14.71
CA THR A 103 4.43 -15.64 15.38
C THR A 103 3.23 -15.46 14.45
N VAL A 104 2.02 -15.45 15.02
CA VAL A 104 0.78 -15.23 14.26
C VAL A 104 0.82 -13.91 13.48
N GLY A 105 1.36 -12.83 14.07
CA GLY A 105 1.53 -11.55 13.38
C GLY A 105 2.39 -11.65 12.12
N LYS A 106 3.50 -12.39 12.17
CA LYS A 106 4.40 -12.59 11.02
C LYS A 106 3.79 -13.49 9.94
N VAL A 107 3.02 -14.51 10.33
CA VAL A 107 2.26 -15.34 9.38
C VAL A 107 1.25 -14.49 8.62
N LEU A 108 0.54 -13.60 9.32
CA LEU A 108 -0.46 -12.75 8.70
C LEU A 108 0.18 -11.77 7.69
N LEU A 109 1.31 -11.16 8.06
CA LEU A 109 2.11 -10.31 7.17
C LEU A 109 2.59 -11.08 5.94
N ALA A 110 3.15 -12.28 6.13
CA ALA A 110 3.65 -13.13 5.05
C ALA A 110 2.52 -13.61 4.11
N SER A 111 1.36 -13.98 4.65
CA SER A 111 0.20 -14.44 3.85
C SER A 111 -0.35 -13.36 2.91
N ARG A 112 -0.13 -12.09 3.24
CA ARG A 112 -0.56 -10.93 2.44
C ARG A 112 0.54 -10.36 1.54
N GLY A 113 1.73 -10.98 1.52
CA GLY A 113 2.88 -10.48 0.76
C GLY A 113 3.45 -9.15 1.29
N MET A 114 3.18 -8.85 2.57
CA MET A 114 3.66 -7.65 3.27
C MET A 114 5.04 -7.91 3.90
N PHE A 115 5.75 -6.85 4.27
CA PHE A 115 7.06 -6.99 4.91
C PHE A 115 6.92 -7.64 6.30
N VAL A 116 7.76 -8.65 6.58
CA VAL A 116 7.67 -9.48 7.79
C VAL A 116 8.72 -9.08 8.85
N ASP A 117 9.76 -8.37 8.43
CA ASP A 117 10.84 -7.88 9.30
C ASP A 117 10.60 -6.42 9.69
N GLY A 118 10.65 -6.13 11.00
CA GLY A 118 10.73 -4.76 11.50
C GLY A 118 12.10 -4.16 11.20
N TYR A 119 12.14 -2.86 10.91
CA TYR A 119 13.35 -2.10 10.55
C TYR A 119 14.46 -2.09 11.63
N MET A 120 14.24 -2.69 12.80
CA MET A 120 15.23 -2.83 13.86
C MET A 120 15.69 -4.29 13.94
N LYS A 121 16.86 -4.57 13.35
CA LYS A 121 17.72 -5.70 13.75
C LYS A 121 18.93 -5.12 14.47
#